data_AF-A0A9W6B1W1-F1
#
_entry.id   AF-A0A9W6B1W1-F1
#
_cell.length_a   1.000
_cell.length_b   1.000
_cell.length_c   1.000
_cell.angle_alpha   90.00
_cell.angle_beta   90.00
_cell.angle_gamma   90.00
#
_symmetry.space_group_name_H-M   'P 1'
#
loop_
_entity.id
_entity.type
_entity.pdbx_description
1 polymer ?
#
loop_
_entity_poly.entity_id
_entity_poly.type
_entity_poly.pdbx_seq_one_letter_code
_entity_poly.pdbx_strand_id
1 'polypeptide(L)'
;MANKNRQSILSKNNNYSKDLDTLFKSETVKKQPKSKANQKPKETRLTRFSKIKDFYLKSNSKKQFSIYLPEELQKQMKAKSVADGMSISDVIKRLILDHYLTDAEIKDAYNRGYDKRNQK
;
A
#
# COMPACT_ATOMS: atom_id res chain seq x y z
N MET A 1 -15.79 -32.92 -24.99
CA MET A 1 -17.20 -32.51 -25.18
C MET A 1 -17.40 -31.15 -24.52
N ALA A 2 -17.69 -30.11 -25.31
CA ALA A 2 -17.86 -28.73 -24.83
C ALA A 2 -19.30 -28.48 -24.38
N ASN A 3 -19.46 -27.82 -23.23
CA ASN A 3 -20.74 -27.61 -22.56
C ASN A 3 -21.61 -26.60 -23.36
N LYS A 4 -22.71 -27.08 -23.96
CA LYS A 4 -23.58 -26.33 -24.90
C LYS A 4 -24.45 -25.24 -24.28
N ASN A 5 -24.42 -25.05 -22.96
CA ASN A 5 -25.35 -24.16 -22.25
C ASN A 5 -24.72 -22.89 -21.64
N ARG A 6 -23.50 -22.49 -22.05
CA ARG A 6 -22.89 -21.24 -21.59
C ARG A 6 -23.28 -20.09 -22.52
N GLN A 7 -24.27 -19.30 -22.15
CA GLN A 7 -24.55 -18.02 -22.82
C GLN A 7 -23.67 -16.91 -22.24
N SER A 8 -23.01 -16.13 -23.09
CA SER A 8 -22.18 -15.00 -22.67
C SER A 8 -23.06 -13.82 -22.26
N ILE A 9 -22.62 -13.05 -21.27
CA ILE A 9 -23.36 -11.88 -20.76
C ILE A 9 -23.32 -10.71 -21.77
N LEU A 10 -22.58 -10.86 -22.88
CA LEU A 10 -22.42 -9.82 -23.90
C LEU A 10 -23.61 -9.65 -24.85
N SER A 11 -24.67 -10.44 -24.75
CA SER A 11 -25.81 -10.37 -25.70
C SER A 11 -27.15 -9.90 -25.11
N LYS A 12 -27.20 -9.36 -23.89
CA LYS A 12 -28.43 -8.69 -23.41
C LYS A 12 -28.43 -7.23 -23.83
N ASN A 13 -28.90 -7.00 -25.06
CA ASN A 13 -29.26 -5.68 -25.58
C ASN A 13 -30.53 -5.20 -24.86
N ASN A 14 -30.36 -4.59 -23.69
CA ASN A 14 -31.46 -3.97 -22.98
C ASN A 14 -31.61 -2.54 -23.51
N ASN A 15 -32.62 -2.34 -24.37
CA ASN A 15 -33.19 -1.03 -24.65
C ASN A 15 -33.80 -0.48 -23.35
N TYR A 16 -32.99 0.20 -22.54
CA TYR A 16 -33.50 1.03 -21.45
C TYR A 16 -33.78 2.44 -21.98
N SER A 17 -35.07 2.72 -22.01
CA SER A 17 -35.73 4.00 -22.12
C SER A 17 -35.02 5.11 -21.36
N LYS A 18 -34.59 6.13 -22.13
CA LYS A 18 -34.49 7.59 -21.92
C LYS A 18 -34.60 8.30 -20.55
N ASP A 19 -34.74 7.64 -19.41
CA ASP A 19 -34.96 8.30 -18.11
C ASP A 19 -33.97 7.90 -17.00
N LEU A 20 -32.81 7.33 -17.36
CA LEU A 20 -31.75 6.98 -16.39
C LEU A 20 -30.38 7.62 -16.74
N ASP A 21 -30.36 8.89 -17.14
CA ASP A 21 -29.08 9.60 -17.20
C ASP A 21 -29.22 11.10 -16.88
N THR A 22 -29.49 11.39 -15.61
CA THR A 22 -29.32 12.73 -15.02
C THR A 22 -28.51 12.70 -13.71
N LEU A 23 -27.82 11.58 -13.44
CA LEU A 23 -26.86 11.48 -12.33
C LEU A 23 -25.43 11.88 -12.71
N PHE A 24 -25.12 11.99 -14.00
CA PHE A 24 -23.88 12.56 -14.50
C PHE A 24 -24.16 13.85 -15.26
N LYS A 25 -24.53 14.91 -14.53
CA LYS A 25 -24.45 16.27 -15.07
C LYS A 25 -23.01 16.51 -15.51
N SER A 26 -22.80 16.68 -16.82
CA SER A 26 -21.53 17.12 -17.37
C SER A 26 -21.32 18.59 -17.01
N GLU A 27 -20.93 18.84 -15.76
CA GLU A 27 -20.42 20.14 -15.38
C GLU A 27 -19.17 20.42 -16.21
N THR A 28 -19.28 21.48 -17.01
CA THR A 28 -18.20 22.08 -17.76
C THR A 28 -17.09 22.47 -16.78
N VAL A 29 -16.09 21.61 -16.64
CA VAL A 29 -14.91 21.87 -15.81
C VAL A 29 -14.16 23.05 -16.41
N LYS A 30 -14.40 24.24 -15.84
CA LYS A 30 -13.59 25.43 -16.05
C LYS A 30 -12.14 25.06 -15.78
N LYS A 31 -11.30 25.15 -16.82
CA LYS A 31 -9.84 24.99 -16.71
C LYS A 31 -9.32 25.97 -15.66
N GLN A 32 -9.03 25.46 -14.47
CA GLN A 32 -8.30 26.21 -13.47
C GLN A 32 -6.87 26.44 -13.98
N PRO A 33 -6.31 27.66 -13.79
CA PRO A 33 -4.94 27.95 -14.16
C PRO A 33 -4.00 27.03 -13.37
N LYS A 34 -3.01 26.45 -14.07
CA LYS A 34 -1.97 25.59 -13.51
C LYS A 34 -1.34 26.29 -12.30
N SER A 35 -1.71 25.87 -11.10
CA SER A 35 -1.10 26.36 -9.88
C SER A 35 0.33 25.82 -9.80
N LYS A 36 1.25 26.79 -9.84
CA LYS A 36 2.61 26.85 -9.29
C LYS A 36 3.26 25.50 -8.95
N ALA A 37 4.41 25.27 -9.59
CA ALA A 37 5.35 24.18 -9.34
C ALA A 37 5.33 23.71 -7.87
N ASN A 38 4.76 22.52 -7.67
CA ASN A 38 4.71 21.81 -6.39
C ASN A 38 6.14 21.49 -5.94
N GLN A 39 6.78 22.41 -5.22
CA GLN A 39 7.99 22.08 -4.48
C GLN A 39 7.57 21.16 -3.34
N LYS A 40 7.72 19.85 -3.55
CA LYS A 40 7.52 18.84 -2.49
C LYS A 40 8.26 19.32 -1.23
N PRO A 41 7.60 19.37 -0.06
CA PRO A 41 8.26 19.77 1.18
C PRO A 41 9.48 18.87 1.39
N LYS A 42 10.64 19.50 1.64
CA LYS A 42 11.89 18.79 1.88
C LYS A 42 11.72 17.99 3.17
N GLU A 43 11.81 16.66 3.10
CA GLU A 43 11.71 15.82 4.29
C GLU A 43 12.83 16.18 5.27
N THR A 44 12.52 16.46 6.54
CA THR A 44 13.54 16.67 7.57
C THR A 44 14.21 15.35 7.91
N ARG A 45 15.55 15.29 7.86
CA ARG A 45 16.31 14.08 8.20
C ARG A 45 16.17 13.75 9.68
N LEU A 46 15.76 12.52 9.99
CA LEU A 46 15.69 12.04 11.36
C LEU A 46 17.08 11.60 11.85
N THR A 47 17.46 12.02 13.06
CA THR A 47 18.76 11.70 13.67
C THR A 47 18.64 10.73 14.85
N ARG A 48 17.53 10.78 15.58
CA ARG A 48 17.25 9.91 16.75
C ARG A 48 16.72 8.56 16.30
N PHE A 49 17.30 7.48 16.84
CA PHE A 49 16.92 6.11 16.50
C PHE A 49 15.44 5.81 16.78
N SER A 50 14.91 6.22 17.94
CA SER A 50 13.50 6.04 18.28
C SER A 50 12.56 6.62 17.22
N LYS A 51 12.86 7.81 16.70
CA LYS A 51 12.09 8.45 15.63
C LYS A 51 12.21 7.70 14.29
N ILE A 52 13.38 7.13 14.00
CA ILE A 52 13.59 6.32 12.79
C ILE A 52 12.78 5.02 12.87
N LYS A 53 12.75 4.38 14.04
CA LYS A 53 11.93 3.19 14.28
C LYS A 53 10.44 3.48 14.13
N ASP A 54 9.97 4.57 14.74
CA ASP A 54 8.58 5.04 14.59
C ASP A 54 8.22 5.35 13.13
N PHE A 55 9.17 5.93 12.38
CA PHE A 55 8.99 6.18 10.95
C PHE A 55 8.70 4.89 10.19
N TYR A 56 9.46 3.82 10.41
CA TYR A 56 9.21 2.54 9.74
C TYR A 56 7.89 1.90 10.17
N LEU A 57 7.55 1.94 11.46
CA LEU A 57 6.29 1.43 11.99
C LEU A 57 5.08 2.14 11.38
N LYS A 58 5.12 3.47 11.25
CA LYS A 58 4.04 4.30 10.70
C LYS A 58 4.06 4.43 9.18
N SER A 59 5.13 3.97 8.52
CA SER A 59 5.26 4.11 7.08
C SER A 59 4.23 3.23 6.33
N ASN A 60 3.45 3.90 5.49
CA ASN A 60 2.51 3.28 4.53
C ASN A 60 3.18 2.90 3.21
N SER A 61 4.49 3.15 3.04
CA SER A 61 5.21 2.71 1.85
C SER A 61 5.37 1.19 1.91
N LYS A 62 4.61 0.47 1.06
CA LYS A 62 4.57 -0.99 1.03
C LYS A 62 5.04 -1.47 -0.35
N LYS A 63 6.12 -2.24 -0.38
CA LYS A 63 6.47 -3.09 -1.51
C LYS A 63 6.02 -4.51 -1.17
N GLN A 64 5.24 -5.14 -2.04
CA GLN A 64 4.81 -6.52 -1.83
C GLN A 64 6.00 -7.46 -1.95
N PHE A 65 6.10 -8.42 -1.03
CA PHE A 65 7.05 -9.52 -1.07
C PHE A 65 6.35 -10.81 -0.62
N SER A 66 6.80 -11.94 -1.15
CA SER A 66 6.27 -13.26 -0.83
C SER A 66 7.33 -14.06 -0.08
N ILE A 67 6.93 -14.77 0.98
CA ILE A 67 7.80 -15.69 1.72
C ILE A 67 7.16 -17.07 1.68
N TYR A 68 7.99 -18.10 1.48
CA TYR A 68 7.60 -19.50 1.65
C TYR A 68 7.86 -19.94 3.09
N LEU A 69 6.84 -20.51 3.73
CA LEU A 69 6.91 -21.00 5.10
C LEU A 69 6.19 -22.35 5.18
N PRO A 70 6.64 -23.31 6.00
CA PRO A 70 5.90 -24.53 6.28
C PRO A 70 4.45 -24.23 6.72
N GLU A 71 3.51 -25.07 6.30
CA GLU A 71 2.06 -24.83 6.49
C GLU A 71 1.69 -24.70 7.97
N GLU A 72 2.28 -25.53 8.81
CA GLU A 72 2.06 -25.52 10.27
C GLU A 72 2.41 -24.17 10.88
N LEU A 73 3.59 -23.64 10.56
CA LEU A 73 4.04 -22.33 11.02
C LEU A 73 3.20 -21.21 10.43
N GLN A 74 2.77 -21.34 9.17
CA GLN A 74 1.91 -20.35 8.54
C GLN A 74 0.55 -20.25 9.23
N LYS A 75 -0.05 -21.39 9.61
CA LYS A 75 -1.30 -21.46 10.36
C LYS A 75 -1.16 -20.81 11.74
N GLN A 76 -0.10 -21.16 12.47
CA GLN A 76 0.17 -20.59 13.79
C GLN A 76 0.40 -19.08 13.74
N MET A 77 1.20 -18.60 12.79
CA MET A 77 1.46 -17.18 12.59
C MET A 77 0.17 -16.42 12.25
N LYS A 78 -0.67 -16.97 11.37
CA LYS A 78 -1.99 -16.40 11.04
C LYS A 78 -2.87 -16.29 12.28
N ALA A 79 -3.04 -17.38 13.03
CA ALA A 79 -3.88 -17.42 14.23
C ALA A 79 -3.43 -16.37 15.26
N LYS A 80 -2.11 -16.28 15.53
CA LYS A 80 -1.55 -15.30 16.45
C LYS A 80 -1.75 -13.87 15.96
N SER A 81 -1.51 -13.60 14.67
CA SER A 81 -1.71 -12.26 14.12
C SER A 81 -3.16 -11.77 14.25
N VAL A 82 -4.13 -12.68 14.08
CA VAL A 82 -5.56 -12.39 14.30
C VAL A 82 -5.86 -12.12 15.77
N ALA A 83 -5.31 -12.92 16.69
CA ALA A 83 -5.47 -12.71 18.14
C ALA A 83 -4.88 -11.36 18.59
N ASP A 84 -3.74 -10.96 18.02
CA ASP A 84 -3.06 -9.71 18.31
C ASP A 84 -3.70 -8.50 17.60
N GLY A 85 -4.69 -8.70 16.73
CA GLY A 85 -5.34 -7.66 15.95
C GLY A 85 -4.41 -6.96 14.94
N MET A 86 -3.33 -7.62 14.53
CA MET A 86 -2.30 -7.05 13.65
C MET A 86 -2.26 -7.77 12.30
N SER A 87 -1.89 -7.05 11.25
CA SER A 87 -1.58 -7.72 9.98
C SER A 87 -0.27 -8.49 10.10
N ILE A 88 -0.16 -9.61 9.38
CA ILE A 88 1.08 -10.40 9.30
C ILE A 88 2.27 -9.52 8.89
N SER A 89 2.05 -8.58 7.96
CA SER A 89 3.09 -7.64 7.53
C SER A 89 3.57 -6.74 8.66
N ASP A 90 2.68 -6.30 9.56
CA ASP A 90 3.05 -5.46 10.71
C ASP A 90 3.78 -6.28 11.79
N VAL A 91 3.37 -7.54 11.98
CA VAL A 91 4.08 -8.48 12.88
C VAL A 91 5.51 -8.69 12.39
N ILE A 92 5.67 -9.03 11.09
CA ILE A 92 7.00 -9.22 10.49
C ILE A 92 7.82 -7.93 10.58
N LYS A 93 7.21 -6.77 10.29
CA LYS A 93 7.90 -5.48 10.39
C LYS A 93 8.43 -5.22 11.80
N ARG A 94 7.63 -5.48 12.84
CA ARG A 94 8.06 -5.35 14.24
C ARG A 94 9.20 -6.30 14.56
N LEU A 95 9.06 -7.58 14.22
CA LEU A 95 10.11 -8.59 14.44
C LEU A 95 11.43 -8.18 13.77
N ILE A 96 11.38 -7.62 12.56
CA ILE A 96 12.58 -7.16 11.86
C ILE A 96 13.24 -6.00 12.60
N LEU A 97 12.45 -5.03 13.09
CA LEU A 97 12.95 -3.84 13.78
C LEU A 97 13.37 -4.09 15.23
N ASP A 98 12.82 -5.11 15.88
CA ASP A 98 13.04 -5.40 17.30
C ASP A 98 14.11 -6.47 17.52
N HIS A 99 14.24 -7.44 16.59
CA HIS A 99 15.01 -8.65 16.84
C HIS A 99 15.94 -9.08 15.70
N TYR A 100 15.74 -8.60 14.46
CA TYR A 100 16.54 -9.06 13.33
C TYR A 100 17.66 -8.08 12.95
N LEU A 101 17.34 -6.79 12.80
CA LEU A 101 18.32 -5.77 12.45
C LEU A 101 18.85 -5.07 13.70
N THR A 102 20.12 -4.71 13.65
CA THR A 102 20.74 -3.85 14.66
C THR A 102 20.35 -2.39 14.46
N ASP A 103 20.44 -1.59 15.53
CA ASP A 103 20.17 -0.15 15.49
C ASP A 103 20.99 0.59 14.41
N ALA A 104 22.25 0.17 14.22
CA ALA A 104 23.16 0.72 13.22
C ALA A 104 22.65 0.43 11.80
N GLU A 105 22.29 -0.81 11.50
CA GLU A 105 21.78 -1.22 10.18
C GLU A 105 20.48 -0.52 9.81
N ILE A 106 19.56 -0.37 10.79
CA ILE A 106 18.30 0.35 10.60
C ILE A 106 18.57 1.82 10.30
N LYS A 107 19.49 2.46 11.02
CA LYS A 107 19.87 3.86 10.80
C LYS A 107 20.51 4.05 9.42
N ASP A 108 21.37 3.14 9.00
CA ASP A 108 22.02 3.18 7.69
C ASP A 108 21.04 2.92 6.55
N ALA A 109 20.09 2.00 6.72
CA ALA A 109 19.00 1.79 5.76
C ALA A 109 18.14 3.06 5.62
N TYR A 110 17.83 3.73 6.73
CA TYR A 110 17.09 4.98 6.73
C TYR A 110 17.83 6.09 6.00
N ASN A 111 19.12 6.27 6.32
CA ASN A 111 19.96 7.28 5.68
C ASN A 111 20.04 7.06 4.17
N ARG A 112 20.36 5.84 3.73
CA ARG A 112 20.38 5.49 2.29
C ARG A 112 19.04 5.74 1.61
N GLY A 113 17.94 5.40 2.27
CA GLY A 113 16.59 5.66 1.77
C GLY A 113 16.27 7.16 1.69
N TYR A 114 16.66 7.93 2.70
CA TYR A 114 16.48 9.38 2.76
C TYR A 114 17.26 10.08 1.64
N ASP A 115 18.53 9.71 1.45
CA ASP A 115 19.38 10.29 0.43
C ASP A 115 18.80 10.01 -0.97
N LYS A 116 18.36 8.78 -1.25
CA LYS A 116 17.68 8.43 -2.52
C LYS A 116 16.41 9.23 -2.79
N ARG A 117 15.62 9.57 -1.76
CA ARG A 117 14.38 10.36 -1.93
C ARG A 117 14.65 11.85 -2.11
N ASN A 118 15.79 12.34 -1.63
CA ASN A 118 16.12 13.77 -1.57
C ASN A 118 17.28 14.19 -2.48
N GLN A 119 17.93 13.25 -3.18
CA GLN A 119 18.77 13.55 -4.34
C GLN A 119 17.85 14.07 -5.47
N LYS A 120 17.89 15.39 -5.66
CA LYS A 120 17.34 16.11 -6.82
C LYS A 120 18.50 16.59 -7.67
#